data_AF-A0A8S1J1J2-F1
#
_entry.id   AF-A0A8S1J1J2-F1
#
_cell.length_a   1.000
_cell.length_b   1.000
_cell.length_c   1.000
_cell.angle_alpha   90.00
_cell.angle_beta   90.00
_cell.angle_gamma   90.00
#
_symmetry.space_group_name_H-M   'P 1'
#
loop_
_entity.id
_entity.type
_entity.pdbx_description
1 polymer ?
#
loop_
_entity_poly.entity_id
_entity_poly.type
_entity_poly.pdbx_seq_one_letter_code
_entity_poly.pdbx_strand_id
1 'polypeptide(L)'
;DPCMWACLALMAMEAAELNTAEVAFAAIGEVDRLQFVLHVKDIPTEEGRSAELALYKRRPLEAEAILLQAGLIYRAIKLHIKLFNWERALQLALDQKAHLHTVLWYRRRHLASIGQQETSPLFLQHEAVELPSDKEIREVVEAEKAKEAARPGARPYA
;
A
#
# COMPACT_ATOMS: atom_id res chain seq x y z
N ASP A 1 10.42 -30.13 13.20
CA ASP A 1 9.21 -30.54 12.46
C ASP A 1 8.67 -29.33 11.70
N PRO A 2 8.58 -29.39 10.36
CA PRO A 2 8.03 -28.29 9.55
C PRO A 2 6.62 -27.85 9.96
N CYS A 3 5.78 -28.79 10.44
CA CYS A 3 4.41 -28.46 10.85
C CYS A 3 4.38 -27.55 12.08
N MET A 4 5.28 -27.76 13.05
CA MET A 4 5.38 -26.88 14.23
C MET A 4 5.82 -25.46 13.86
N TRP A 5 6.78 -25.33 12.95
CA TRP A 5 7.20 -24.03 12.43
C TRP A 5 6.09 -23.33 11.64
N ALA A 6 5.31 -24.08 10.86
CA ALA A 6 4.15 -23.52 10.16
C ALA A 6 3.07 -23.01 11.13
N CYS A 7 2.77 -23.76 12.20
CA CYS A 7 1.86 -23.30 13.25
C CYS A 7 2.40 -22.06 13.96
N LEU A 8 3.70 -22.03 14.28
CA LEU A 8 4.34 -20.88 14.91
C LEU A 8 4.28 -19.64 14.00
N ALA A 9 4.56 -19.79 12.71
CA ALA A 9 4.47 -18.72 11.74
C ALA A 9 3.05 -18.14 11.67
N LEU A 10 2.02 -18.99 11.66
CA LEU A 10 0.63 -18.54 11.64
C LEU A 10 0.25 -17.78 12.91
N MET A 11 0.62 -18.29 14.09
CA MET A 11 0.36 -17.63 15.37
C MET A 11 1.09 -16.28 15.47
N ALA A 12 2.34 -16.22 15.02
CA ALA A 12 3.13 -14.99 14.97
C ALA A 12 2.49 -13.94 14.04
N MET A 13 2.00 -14.35 12.87
CA MET A 13 1.29 -13.46 11.94
C MET A 13 -0.03 -12.93 12.54
N GLU A 14 -0.78 -13.76 13.27
CA GLU A 14 -2.01 -13.31 13.94
C GLU A 14 -1.71 -12.31 15.06
N ALA A 15 -0.63 -12.53 15.81
CA ALA A 15 -0.17 -11.64 16.89
C ALA A 15 0.60 -10.40 16.38
N ALA A 16 0.84 -10.26 15.07
CA ALA A 16 1.68 -9.22 14.48
C ALA A 16 3.15 -9.23 14.97
N GLU A 17 3.65 -10.39 15.40
CA GLU A 17 5.03 -10.61 15.84
C GLU A 17 5.94 -10.97 14.65
N LEU A 18 6.40 -9.96 13.93
CA LEU A 18 7.06 -10.13 12.62
C LEU A 18 8.42 -10.83 12.71
N ASN A 19 9.18 -10.65 13.80
CA ASN A 19 10.47 -11.31 13.99
C ASN A 19 10.32 -12.82 14.10
N THR A 20 9.32 -13.27 14.85
CA THR A 20 9.02 -14.69 15.03
C THR A 20 8.50 -15.29 13.72
N ALA A 21 7.65 -14.55 13.00
CA ALA A 21 7.14 -14.97 11.70
C ALA A 21 8.27 -15.11 10.66
N GLU A 22 9.24 -14.19 10.63
CA GLU A 22 10.40 -14.24 9.73
C GLU A 22 11.21 -15.52 9.92
N VAL A 23 11.63 -15.81 11.16
CA VAL A 23 12.41 -17.00 11.49
C VAL A 23 11.63 -18.26 11.15
N ALA A 24 10.33 -18.29 11.45
CA ALA A 24 9.50 -19.45 11.20
C ALA A 24 9.29 -19.70 9.69
N PHE A 25 9.04 -18.67 8.88
CA PHE A 25 8.92 -18.80 7.42
C PHE A 25 10.24 -19.19 6.77
N ALA A 26 11.37 -18.65 7.25
CA ALA A 26 12.70 -19.05 6.80
C ALA A 26 12.97 -20.53 7.11
N ALA A 27 12.55 -21.02 8.29
CA ALA A 27 12.75 -22.41 8.70
C ALA A 27 11.97 -23.43 7.85
N ILE A 28 10.82 -23.06 7.30
CA ILE A 28 10.01 -23.92 6.41
C ILE A 28 10.26 -23.67 4.92
N GLY A 29 11.09 -22.69 4.56
CA GLY A 29 11.42 -22.37 3.17
C GLY A 29 10.30 -21.67 2.39
N GLU A 30 9.33 -21.04 3.07
CA GLU A 30 8.23 -20.30 2.46
C GLU A 30 8.68 -18.88 2.05
N VAL A 31 9.44 -18.80 0.94
CA VAL A 31 10.11 -17.57 0.49
C VAL A 31 9.13 -16.42 0.22
N ASP A 32 7.99 -16.69 -0.42
CA ASP A 32 7.02 -15.65 -0.77
C ASP A 32 6.43 -14.96 0.48
N ARG A 33 6.14 -15.76 1.51
CA ARG A 33 5.62 -15.25 2.80
C ARG A 33 6.69 -14.52 3.58
N LEU A 34 7.94 -15.00 3.52
CA LEU A 34 9.08 -14.32 4.10
C LEU A 34 9.29 -12.94 3.47
N GLN A 35 9.23 -12.83 2.14
CA GLN A 35 9.33 -11.55 1.43
C GLN A 35 8.24 -10.57 1.85
N PHE A 36 7.01 -11.07 2.04
CA PHE A 36 5.93 -10.24 2.57
C PHE A 36 6.24 -9.72 3.97
N VAL A 37 6.70 -10.58 4.89
CA VAL A 37 7.07 -10.16 6.26
C VAL A 37 8.17 -9.12 6.24
N LEU A 38 9.23 -9.32 5.44
CA LEU A 38 10.30 -8.33 5.28
C LEU A 38 9.78 -7.00 4.74
N HIS A 39 8.91 -7.03 3.74
CA HIS A 39 8.26 -5.83 3.23
C HIS A 39 7.49 -5.08 4.31
N VAL A 40 6.73 -5.78 5.15
CA VAL A 40 6.00 -5.16 6.27
C VAL A 40 6.99 -4.60 7.32
N LYS A 41 8.10 -5.29 7.59
CA LYS A 41 9.12 -4.80 8.53
C LYS A 41 9.78 -3.49 8.07
N ASP A 42 9.98 -3.31 6.77
CA ASP A 42 10.56 -2.08 6.18
C ASP A 42 9.64 -0.85 6.32
N ILE A 43 8.36 -1.06 6.62
CA ILE A 43 7.42 0.03 6.79
C ILE A 43 7.71 0.75 8.10
N PRO A 44 7.93 2.08 8.07
CA PRO A 44 8.39 2.80 9.25
C PRO A 44 7.25 3.06 10.26
N THR A 45 6.00 3.20 9.80
CA THR A 45 4.86 3.50 10.67
C THR A 45 4.15 2.24 11.14
N GLU A 46 3.68 2.23 12.39
CA GLU A 46 2.90 1.12 12.93
C GLU A 46 1.56 0.98 12.22
N GLU A 47 0.88 2.09 11.96
CA GLU A 47 -0.39 2.10 11.24
C GLU A 47 -0.23 1.61 9.80
N GLY A 48 0.90 1.93 9.17
CA GLY A 48 1.28 1.39 7.87
C GLY A 48 1.45 -0.13 7.88
N ARG A 49 2.10 -0.67 8.91
CA ARG A 49 2.25 -2.13 9.10
C ARG A 49 0.90 -2.79 9.36
N SER A 50 0.11 -2.23 10.27
CA SER A 50 -1.23 -2.72 10.61
C SER A 50 -2.15 -2.74 9.40
N ALA A 51 -2.07 -1.73 8.52
CA ALA A 51 -2.82 -1.70 7.28
C ALA A 51 -2.42 -2.82 6.32
N GLU A 52 -1.12 -3.06 6.08
CA GLU A 52 -0.67 -4.16 5.22
C GLU A 52 -1.00 -5.54 5.82
N LEU A 53 -0.97 -5.70 7.14
CA LEU A 53 -1.45 -6.91 7.81
C LEU A 53 -2.97 -7.10 7.64
N ALA A 54 -3.77 -6.04 7.71
CA ALA A 54 -5.20 -6.12 7.42
C ALA A 54 -5.48 -6.54 5.96
N LEU A 55 -4.66 -6.09 5.00
CA LEU A 55 -4.73 -6.58 3.62
C LEU A 55 -4.38 -8.05 3.49
N TYR A 56 -3.34 -8.50 4.19
CA TYR A 56 -2.98 -9.92 4.24
C TYR A 56 -4.16 -10.77 4.73
N LYS A 57 -4.93 -10.25 5.69
CA LYS A 57 -6.18 -10.86 6.20
C LYS A 57 -7.39 -10.65 5.27
N ARG A 58 -7.20 -10.11 4.06
CA ARG A 58 -8.24 -9.80 3.04
C ARG A 58 -9.29 -8.79 3.52
N ARG A 59 -8.88 -7.80 4.31
CA ARG A 59 -9.76 -6.75 4.85
C ARG A 59 -9.36 -5.37 4.34
N PRO A 60 -9.61 -5.05 3.05
CA PRO A 60 -9.18 -3.79 2.45
C PRO A 60 -9.86 -2.56 3.05
N LEU A 61 -11.12 -2.68 3.51
CA LEU A 61 -11.84 -1.58 4.15
C LEU A 61 -11.26 -1.25 5.53
N GLU A 62 -10.82 -2.26 6.28
CA GLU A 62 -10.14 -2.08 7.57
C GLU A 62 -8.78 -1.41 7.36
N ALA A 63 -8.01 -1.88 6.38
CA ALA A 63 -6.73 -1.27 6.00
C ALA A 63 -6.89 0.21 5.59
N GLU A 64 -7.91 0.53 4.79
CA GLU A 64 -8.22 1.91 4.41
C GLU A 64 -8.55 2.75 5.65
N ALA A 65 -9.41 2.26 6.55
CA ALA A 65 -9.80 2.99 7.75
C ALA A 65 -8.60 3.30 8.66
N ILE A 66 -7.70 2.35 8.87
CA ILE A 66 -6.46 2.54 9.64
C ILE A 66 -5.62 3.66 9.03
N LEU A 67 -5.40 3.63 7.72
CA LEU A 67 -4.57 4.62 7.02
C LEU A 67 -5.21 6.02 7.05
N LEU A 68 -6.53 6.11 6.88
CA LEU A 68 -7.24 7.40 6.92
C LEU A 68 -7.25 8.00 8.33
N GLN A 69 -7.49 7.19 9.37
CA GLN A 69 -7.40 7.63 10.77
C GLN A 69 -6.00 8.13 11.12
N ALA A 70 -4.97 7.49 10.58
CA ALA A 70 -3.57 7.92 10.72
C ALA A 70 -3.21 9.13 9.83
N GLY A 71 -4.10 9.60 8.97
CA GLY A 71 -3.81 10.67 7.99
C GLY A 71 -2.78 10.28 6.94
N LEU A 72 -2.57 8.99 6.68
CA LEU A 72 -1.67 8.44 5.65
C LEU A 72 -2.41 8.34 4.29
N ILE A 73 -2.85 9.49 3.78
CA ILE A 73 -3.75 9.60 2.62
C ILE A 73 -3.14 8.99 1.36
N TYR A 74 -1.88 9.36 1.03
CA TYR A 74 -1.20 8.80 -0.14
C TYR A 74 -1.15 7.28 -0.09
N ARG A 75 -0.92 6.69 1.09
CA ARG A 75 -0.85 5.24 1.26
C ARG A 75 -2.21 4.58 1.07
N ALA A 76 -3.29 5.18 1.57
CA ALA A 76 -4.65 4.71 1.36
C ALA A 76 -5.04 4.75 -0.14
N ILE A 77 -4.62 5.79 -0.86
CA ILE A 77 -4.83 5.87 -2.32
C ILE A 77 -3.99 4.81 -3.03
N LYS A 78 -2.70 4.71 -2.69
CA LYS A 78 -1.77 3.75 -3.31
C LYS A 78 -2.21 2.30 -3.07
N LEU A 79 -2.80 2.03 -1.91
CA LEU A 79 -3.43 0.76 -1.58
C LEU A 79 -4.48 0.37 -2.62
N HIS A 80 -5.47 1.23 -2.87
CA HIS A 80 -6.53 0.95 -3.85
C HIS A 80 -6.01 0.86 -5.27
N ILE A 81 -4.97 1.62 -5.62
CA ILE A 81 -4.27 1.48 -6.90
C ILE A 81 -3.65 0.08 -7.04
N LYS A 82 -2.97 -0.44 -5.99
CA LYS A 82 -2.41 -1.81 -6.01
C LYS A 82 -3.50 -2.87 -6.17
N LEU A 83 -4.68 -2.64 -5.61
CA LEU A 83 -5.84 -3.53 -5.70
C LEU A 83 -6.66 -3.36 -6.99
N PHE A 84 -6.25 -2.47 -7.91
CA PHE A 84 -7.01 -2.09 -9.11
C PHE A 84 -8.40 -1.50 -8.83
N ASN A 85 -8.64 -1.02 -7.61
CA ASN A 85 -9.86 -0.32 -7.21
C ASN A 85 -9.77 1.17 -7.60
N TRP A 86 -9.71 1.43 -8.90
CA TRP A 86 -9.46 2.77 -9.45
C TRP A 86 -10.50 3.82 -9.04
N GLU A 87 -11.78 3.44 -9.04
CA GLU A 87 -12.88 4.35 -8.66
C GLU A 87 -12.76 4.80 -7.20
N ARG A 88 -12.48 3.86 -6.28
CA ARG A 88 -12.28 4.18 -4.88
C ARG A 88 -11.04 5.04 -4.66
N ALA A 89 -9.94 4.75 -5.38
CA ALA A 89 -8.73 5.56 -5.32
C ALA A 89 -8.98 7.01 -5.78
N LEU A 90 -9.75 7.20 -6.86
CA LEU A 90 -10.11 8.52 -7.37
C LEU A 90 -11.03 9.26 -6.40
N GLN A 91 -12.05 8.58 -5.86
CA GLN A 91 -12.95 9.15 -4.86
C GLN A 91 -12.18 9.64 -3.63
N LEU A 92 -11.27 8.83 -3.09
CA LEU A 92 -10.43 9.21 -1.96
C LEU A 92 -9.55 10.43 -2.26
N ALA A 93 -9.00 10.52 -3.47
CA ALA A 93 -8.22 11.66 -3.89
C ALA A 93 -9.06 12.96 -3.97
N LEU A 94 -10.31 12.86 -4.44
CA LEU A 94 -11.24 13.98 -4.50
C LEU A 94 -11.71 14.42 -3.11
N ASP A 95 -12.11 13.47 -2.26
CA ASP A 95 -12.62 13.73 -0.91
C ASP A 95 -11.56 14.40 -0.04
N GLN A 96 -10.31 13.92 -0.12
CA GLN A 96 -9.17 14.48 0.62
C GLN A 96 -8.50 15.67 -0.10
N LYS A 97 -8.96 16.01 -1.31
CA LYS A 97 -8.40 17.06 -2.17
C LYS A 97 -6.89 16.92 -2.36
N ALA A 98 -6.39 15.69 -2.48
CA ALA A 98 -4.97 15.36 -2.52
C ALA A 98 -4.68 14.28 -3.55
N HIS A 99 -3.48 14.35 -4.17
CA HIS A 99 -2.94 13.32 -5.07
C HIS A 99 -3.81 12.95 -6.29
N LEU A 100 -4.72 13.83 -6.75
CA LEU A 100 -5.52 13.61 -7.96
C LEU A 100 -4.64 13.31 -9.19
N HIS A 101 -3.64 14.15 -9.44
CA HIS A 101 -2.70 13.95 -10.56
C HIS A 101 -1.98 12.61 -10.46
N THR A 102 -1.62 12.18 -9.25
CA THR A 102 -0.97 10.89 -9.01
C THR A 102 -1.86 9.72 -9.41
N VAL A 103 -3.15 9.74 -9.04
CA VAL A 103 -4.11 8.70 -9.42
C VAL A 103 -4.29 8.63 -10.94
N LEU A 104 -4.52 9.78 -11.57
CA LEU A 104 -4.67 9.88 -13.02
C LEU A 104 -3.41 9.40 -13.76
N TRP A 105 -2.23 9.73 -13.26
CA TRP A 105 -0.95 9.26 -13.82
C TRP A 105 -0.81 7.74 -13.74
N TYR A 106 -1.09 7.14 -12.58
CA TYR A 106 -1.07 5.67 -12.46
C TYR A 106 -2.08 4.99 -13.39
N ARG A 107 -3.28 5.58 -13.53
CA ARG A 107 -4.32 5.06 -14.42
C ARG A 107 -3.90 5.11 -15.89
N ARG A 108 -3.42 6.26 -16.38
CA ARG A 108 -2.91 6.41 -17.75
C ARG A 108 -1.77 5.44 -18.04
N ARG A 109 -0.83 5.29 -17.09
CA ARG A 109 0.28 4.33 -17.23
C ARG A 109 -0.19 2.89 -17.28
N HIS A 110 -1.18 2.52 -16.46
CA HIS A 110 -1.77 1.19 -16.48
C HIS A 110 -2.47 0.91 -17.81
N LEU A 111 -3.34 1.81 -18.28
CA LEU A 111 -4.02 1.69 -19.57
C LEU A 111 -3.05 1.61 -20.75
N ALA A 112 -2.00 2.44 -20.75
CA ALA A 112 -0.94 2.38 -21.76
C ALA A 112 -0.21 1.03 -21.76
N SER A 113 0.04 0.43 -20.58
CA SER A 113 0.71 -0.87 -20.47
C SER A 113 -0.12 -2.03 -21.04
N ILE A 114 -1.44 -1.91 -21.05
CA ILE A 114 -2.36 -2.91 -21.61
C ILE A 114 -2.89 -2.52 -23.00
N GLY A 115 -2.46 -1.38 -23.55
CA GLY A 115 -2.87 -0.87 -24.87
C GLY A 115 -4.35 -0.48 -24.96
N GLN A 116 -4.99 -0.14 -23.83
CA GLN A 116 -6.40 0.24 -23.79
C GLN A 116 -6.58 1.75 -23.60
N GLN A 117 -7.74 2.26 -24.01
CA GLN A 117 -8.16 3.64 -23.77
C GLN A 117 -9.03 3.72 -22.52
N GLU A 118 -9.21 4.94 -21.99
CA GLU A 118 -10.06 5.14 -20.81
C GLU A 118 -11.53 4.94 -21.19
N THR A 119 -12.21 4.13 -20.39
CA THR A 119 -13.64 3.80 -20.59
C THR A 119 -14.48 4.21 -19.38
N SER A 120 -13.84 4.45 -18.23
CA SER A 120 -14.58 4.81 -17.02
C SER A 120 -15.08 6.25 -17.11
N PRO A 121 -16.39 6.50 -16.93
CA PRO A 121 -16.97 7.83 -17.07
C PRO A 121 -16.40 8.83 -16.06
N LEU A 122 -16.02 8.37 -14.86
CA LEU A 122 -15.41 9.19 -13.82
C LEU A 122 -14.03 9.71 -14.25
N PHE A 123 -13.24 8.86 -14.92
CA PHE A 123 -11.91 9.24 -15.38
C PHE A 123 -11.96 10.09 -16.64
N LEU A 124 -12.92 9.87 -17.53
CA LEU A 124 -13.13 10.69 -18.73
C LEU A 124 -13.44 12.15 -18.37
N GLN A 125 -14.19 12.42 -17.29
CA GLN A 125 -14.44 13.78 -16.81
C GLN A 125 -13.16 14.53 -16.41
N HIS A 126 -12.12 13.79 -16.01
CA HIS A 126 -10.83 14.32 -15.60
C HIS A 126 -9.74 14.10 -16.65
N GLU A 127 -10.10 13.67 -17.86
CA GLU A 127 -9.13 13.38 -18.92
C GLU A 127 -8.45 14.67 -19.41
N ALA A 128 -9.21 15.76 -19.48
CA ALA A 128 -8.71 17.08 -19.87
C ALA A 128 -7.77 17.72 -18.84
N VAL A 129 -7.60 17.11 -17.66
CA VAL A 129 -6.64 17.60 -16.67
C VAL A 129 -5.23 17.38 -17.19
N GLU A 130 -4.50 18.48 -17.40
CA GLU A 130 -3.08 18.45 -17.69
C GLU A 130 -2.33 17.82 -16.52
N LEU A 131 -1.56 16.77 -16.82
CA LEU A 131 -0.74 16.13 -15.81
C LEU A 131 0.63 16.82 -15.76
N PRO A 132 1.14 17.06 -14.54
CA PRO A 132 2.54 17.43 -14.33
C PRO A 132 3.49 16.41 -14.96
N SER A 133 4.77 16.77 -15.10
CA SER A 133 5.74 15.87 -15.70
C SER A 133 5.91 14.58 -14.87
N ASP A 134 6.30 13.49 -15.53
CA ASP A 134 6.58 12.21 -14.87
C ASP A 134 7.56 12.33 -13.70
N LYS A 135 8.49 13.30 -13.78
CA LYS A 135 9.48 13.58 -12.74
C LYS A 135 8.82 14.22 -11.52
N GLU A 136 8.02 15.27 -11.72
CA GLU A 136 7.31 15.97 -10.66
C GLU A 136 6.40 15.03 -9.87
N ILE A 137 5.67 14.14 -10.56
CA ILE A 137 4.78 13.18 -9.89
C ILE A 137 5.58 12.19 -9.04
N ARG A 138 6.75 11.74 -9.53
CA ARG A 138 7.65 10.87 -8.75
C ARG A 138 8.21 11.61 -7.54
N GLU A 139 8.57 12.88 -7.67
CA GLU A 139 9.04 13.71 -6.56
C GLU A 139 7.96 13.87 -5.49
N VAL A 140 6.70 14.10 -5.88
CA VAL A 140 5.56 14.15 -4.94
C VAL A 140 5.41 12.80 -4.20
N VAL A 141 5.53 11.69 -4.91
CA VAL A 141 5.46 10.34 -4.31
C VAL A 141 6.59 10.11 -3.32
N GLU A 142 7.83 10.46 -3.68
CA GLU A 142 8.99 10.32 -2.79
C GLU A 142 8.89 11.26 -1.59
N ALA A 143 8.38 12.48 -1.76
CA ALA A 143 8.13 13.42 -0.67
C ALA A 143 7.10 12.86 0.33
N GLU A 144 6.03 12.23 -0.12
CA GLU A 144 5.05 11.58 0.77
C GLU A 144 5.66 10.39 1.54
N LYS A 145 6.49 9.58 0.89
CA LYS A 145 7.22 8.49 1.57
C LYS A 145 8.21 9.03 2.60
N ALA A 146 8.94 10.09 2.26
CA ALA A 146 9.87 10.74 3.18
C ALA A 146 9.13 11.38 4.37
N LYS A 147 7.97 11.99 4.11
CA LYS A 147 7.09 12.55 5.15
C LYS A 147 6.56 11.47 6.09
N GLU A 148 6.20 10.31 5.55
CA GLU A 148 5.84 9.15 6.37
C GLU A 148 7.02 8.69 7.25
N ALA A 149 8.20 8.54 6.66
CA ALA A 149 9.41 8.11 7.37
C ALA A 149 9.89 9.13 8.41
N ALA A 150 9.56 10.41 8.26
CA ALA A 150 9.89 11.48 9.20
C ALA A 150 8.87 11.66 10.33
N ARG A 151 7.80 10.86 10.38
CA ARG A 151 6.79 10.95 11.46
C ARG A 151 7.41 10.60 12.83
N PRO A 152 6.90 11.18 13.93
CA PRO A 152 7.35 10.83 15.26
C PRO A 152 7.11 9.33 15.52
N GLY A 153 8.15 8.62 15.97
CA GLY A 153 8.09 7.17 16.21
C GLY A 153 8.19 6.30 14.95
N ALA A 154 8.35 6.90 13.77
CA ALA A 154 8.56 6.17 12.53
C ALA A 154 9.95 5.49 12.56
N ARG A 155 9.93 4.16 12.60
CA ARG A 155 11.12 3.31 12.55
C ARG A 155 10.76 1.96 11.95
N PRO A 156 11.64 1.36 11.13
CA PRO A 156 11.47 -0.01 10.70
C PRO A 156 11.29 -0.93 11.90
N TYR A 157 10.55 -2.02 11.69
CA TYR A 157 10.31 -3.02 12.72
C TYR A 157 11.63 -3.70 13.07
N ALA A 158 12.05 -3.54 14.33
CA ALA A 158 13.29 -4.10 14.87
C ALA A 158 13.10 -5.55 15.29
#